data_AF-A0A357I044-F1
#
_entry.id   AF-A0A357I044-F1
#
_cell.length_a   1.000
_cell.length_b   1.000
_cell.length_c   1.000
_cell.angle_alpha   90.00
_cell.angle_beta   90.00
_cell.angle_gamma   90.00
#
_symmetry.space_group_name_H-M   'P 1'
#
loop_
_entity.id
_entity.type
_entity.pdbx_description
1 polymer ?
#
loop_
_entity_poly.entity_id
_entity_poly.type
_entity_poly.pdbx_seq_one_letter_code
_entity_poly.pdbx_strand_id
1 'polypeptide(L)' 'PDLGVGKNCVVKNAILDKSVRIGNNVVLDPTGLPDKFGPDLDIAIRDGVLVVCKDTIVPDGFVLKA' A
#
# COMPACT_ATOMS: atom_id res chain seq x y z
N PRO A 1 -5.61 -10.87 8.57
CA PRO A 1 -4.65 -9.94 9.22
C PRO A 1 -5.35 -9.02 10.22
N ASP A 2 -4.63 -8.63 11.27
CA ASP A 2 -5.10 -7.65 12.25
C ASP A 2 -5.35 -6.28 11.59
N LEU A 3 -6.08 -5.40 12.27
CA LEU A 3 -6.33 -4.05 11.78
C LEU A 3 -5.03 -3.22 11.84
N GLY A 4 -4.75 -2.47 10.77
CA GLY A 4 -3.59 -1.58 10.71
C GLY A 4 -2.40 -2.20 9.96
N VAL A 5 -1.18 -1.91 10.43
CA VAL A 5 0.07 -2.27 9.75
C VAL A 5 0.78 -3.41 10.47
N GLY A 6 1.04 -4.50 9.75
CA GLY A 6 1.81 -5.66 10.24
C GLY A 6 3.26 -5.34 10.56
N LYS A 7 3.98 -6.35 11.07
CA LYS A 7 5.38 -6.20 11.50
C LYS A 7 6.32 -6.05 10.31
N ASN A 8 7.41 -5.32 10.49
CA ASN A 8 8.48 -5.14 9.51
C ASN A 8 8.02 -4.56 8.17
N CYS A 9 6.99 -3.73 8.18
CA CYS A 9 6.49 -3.08 6.98
C CYS A 9 7.21 -1.75 6.71
N VAL A 10 7.36 -1.42 5.44
CA VAL A 10 7.85 -0.12 4.98
C VAL A 10 6.73 0.51 4.15
N VAL A 11 6.17 1.61 4.64
CA VAL A 11 5.13 2.37 3.95
C VAL A 11 5.62 3.80 3.80
N LYS A 12 5.81 4.26 2.55
CA LYS A 12 6.34 5.60 2.26
C LYS A 12 5.36 6.39 1.40
N ASN A 13 5.27 7.69 1.69
CA ASN A 13 4.46 8.65 0.94
C ASN A 13 3.06 8.12 0.58
N ALA A 14 2.33 7.63 1.58
CA ALA A 14 1.10 6.89 1.37
C ALA A 14 -0.06 7.40 2.24
N ILE A 15 -1.27 7.27 1.71
CA ILE A 15 -2.55 7.40 2.39
C ILE A 15 -3.11 5.99 2.59
N LEU A 16 -3.33 5.60 3.83
CA LEU A 16 -4.02 4.36 4.19
C LEU A 16 -5.43 4.74 4.64
N ASP A 17 -6.45 4.31 3.89
CA ASP A 17 -7.84 4.57 4.25
C ASP A 17 -8.28 3.69 5.44
N LYS A 18 -9.49 3.94 5.93
CA LYS A 18 -10.07 3.26 7.09
C LYS A 18 -10.14 1.76 6.85
N SER A 19 -9.87 0.99 7.92
CA SER A 19 -9.99 -0.46 7.92
C SER A 19 -9.02 -1.21 7.00
N VAL A 20 -7.98 -0.55 6.47
CA VAL A 20 -6.89 -1.22 5.77
C VAL A 20 -6.19 -2.22 6.70
N ARG A 21 -5.84 -3.38 6.13
CA ARG A 21 -5.13 -4.47 6.83
C ARG A 21 -3.88 -4.84 6.04
N ILE A 22 -2.73 -4.38 6.51
CA ILE A 22 -1.44 -4.69 5.91
C ILE A 22 -0.82 -5.88 6.65
N GLY A 23 -0.46 -6.92 5.90
CA GLY A 23 0.26 -8.09 6.39
C GLY A 23 1.67 -7.77 6.91
N ASN A 24 2.40 -8.79 7.34
CA ASN A 24 3.79 -8.64 7.77
C ASN A 24 4.76 -8.55 6.58
N ASN A 25 5.89 -7.86 6.76
CA ASN A 25 6.97 -7.73 5.78
C ASN A 25 6.52 -7.13 4.44
N VAL A 26 5.54 -6.21 4.48
CA VAL A 26 5.04 -5.51 3.29
C VAL A 26 5.89 -4.29 2.97
N VAL A 27 6.13 -4.04 1.69
CA VAL A 27 6.79 -2.82 1.20
C VAL A 27 5.85 -2.10 0.24
N LEU A 28 5.50 -0.85 0.58
CA LEU A 28 4.74 0.07 -0.25
C LEU A 28 5.57 1.36 -0.41
N ASP A 29 6.25 1.47 -1.55
CA ASP A 29 7.10 2.60 -1.88
C ASP A 29 6.76 3.11 -3.30
N PRO A 30 6.07 4.27 -3.43
CA PRO A 30 5.72 4.81 -4.73
C PRO A 30 6.92 5.45 -5.46
N THR A 31 8.09 5.55 -4.83
CA THR A 31 9.26 6.21 -5.42
C THR A 31 9.68 5.52 -6.72
N GLY A 32 9.74 6.30 -7.81
CA GLY A 32 10.15 5.81 -9.12
C GLY A 32 9.09 5.05 -9.91
N LEU A 33 7.90 4.84 -9.33
CA LEU A 33 6.76 4.26 -10.05
C LEU A 33 5.99 5.35 -10.80
N PRO A 34 5.39 5.03 -11.96
CA PRO A 34 4.60 6.00 -12.72
C PRO A 34 3.31 6.36 -11.99
N ASP A 35 2.84 7.58 -12.17
CA ASP A 35 1.49 7.95 -11.73
C ASP A 35 0.43 7.11 -12.45
N LYS A 36 -0.69 6.86 -11.77
CA LYS A 36 -1.77 5.96 -12.22
C LYS A 36 -1.38 4.48 -12.29
N PHE A 37 -0.31 4.08 -11.61
CA PHE A 37 0.00 2.68 -11.40
C PHE A 37 -1.06 2.03 -10.50
N GLY A 38 -1.66 0.93 -10.98
CA GLY A 38 -2.76 0.22 -10.32
C GLY A 38 -4.02 0.15 -11.20
N PRO A 39 -4.23 -0.94 -11.97
CA PRO A 39 -5.52 -1.20 -12.62
C PRO A 39 -6.60 -1.59 -11.61
N ASP A 40 -6.20 -2.11 -10.44
CA ASP A 40 -7.10 -2.51 -9.36
C ASP A 40 -7.33 -1.31 -8.43
N LEU A 41 -8.59 -0.96 -8.24
CA LEU A 41 -9.06 0.20 -7.45
C LEU A 41 -8.52 0.25 -6.02
N ASP A 42 -7.96 -0.85 -5.51
CA ASP A 42 -7.56 -1.01 -4.12
C ASP A 42 -6.22 -0.35 -3.77
N ILE A 43 -5.32 -0.18 -4.75
CA ILE A 43 -4.04 0.53 -4.58
C ILE A 43 -3.77 1.37 -5.81
N ALA A 44 -3.62 2.68 -5.65
CA ALA A 44 -3.33 3.60 -6.74
C ALA A 44 -2.22 4.59 -6.38
N ILE A 45 -1.44 5.04 -7.37
CA ILE A 45 -0.49 6.15 -7.21
C ILE A 45 -1.07 7.41 -7.87
N ARG A 46 -1.16 8.49 -7.10
CA ARG A 46 -1.65 9.81 -7.54
C ARG A 46 -0.69 10.89 -7.08
N ASP A 47 -0.11 11.63 -8.03
CA ASP A 47 0.87 12.70 -7.79
C ASP A 47 2.02 12.22 -6.87
N GLY A 48 2.51 11.01 -7.13
CA GLY A 48 3.54 10.35 -6.33
C GLY A 48 3.09 9.82 -4.97
N VAL A 49 1.83 10.05 -4.55
CA VAL A 49 1.27 9.54 -3.30
C VAL A 49 0.58 8.20 -3.53
N LEU A 50 0.97 7.18 -2.77
CA LEU A 50 0.32 5.87 -2.80
C LEU A 50 -0.97 5.91 -1.99
N VAL A 51 -2.09 5.47 -2.54
CA VAL A 51 -3.39 5.43 -1.89
C VAL A 51 -3.81 3.98 -1.77
N VAL A 52 -4.02 3.49 -0.54
CA VAL A 52 -4.61 2.18 -0.25
C VAL A 52 -6.04 2.40 0.20
N CYS A 53 -6.99 1.80 -0.52
CA CYS A 53 -8.41 2.04 -0.33
C CYS A 53 -9.00 1.38 0.91
N LYS A 54 -10.20 1.84 1.29
CA LYS A 54 -10.94 1.36 2.45
C LYS A 54 -11.11 -0.16 2.40
N ASP A 55 -10.95 -0.81 3.55
CA ASP A 55 -11.11 -2.27 3.73
C ASP A 55 -10.13 -3.13 2.89
N THR A 56 -9.15 -2.53 2.19
CA THR A 56 -8.15 -3.27 1.41
C THR A 56 -7.27 -4.14 2.32
N ILE A 57 -7.05 -5.37 1.86
CA ILE A 57 -6.15 -6.34 2.52
C ILE A 57 -4.89 -6.48 1.68
N VAL A 58 -3.75 -6.09 2.24
CA VAL A 58 -2.43 -6.29 1.61
C VAL A 58 -1.80 -7.55 2.23
N PRO A 59 -1.50 -8.60 1.46
CA PRO A 59 -1.02 -9.87 2.00
C PRO A 59 0.42 -9.76 2.54
N ASP A 60 0.79 -10.66 3.44
CA ASP A 60 2.16 -10.78 3.96
C ASP A 60 3.18 -10.90 2.81
N GLY A 61 4.29 -10.17 2.92
CA GLY A 61 5.37 -10.18 1.93
C GLY A 61 5.07 -9.46 0.62
N PHE A 62 3.94 -8.77 0.50
CA PHE A 62 3.64 -7.96 -0.69
C PHE A 62 4.66 -6.83 -0.86
N VAL A 63 5.18 -6.66 -2.07
CA VAL A 63 6.18 -5.63 -2.40
C VAL A 63 5.73 -4.84 -3.61
N LEU A 64 5.49 -3.56 -3.41
CA LEU A 64 5.28 -2.55 -4.44
C LEU A 64 6.39 -1.50 -4.30
N LYS A 65 7.30 -1.53 -5.27
CA LYS A 65 8.43 -0.60 -5.45
C LYS A 65 8.88 -0.67 -6.91
N ALA A 66 9.58 0.36 -7.40
CA ALA A 66 10.26 0.33 -8.69
C ALA A 66 11.43 -0.68 -8.73
#